data_AF-A0A7Z8LDK2-F1
#
_entry.id   AF-A0A7Z8LDK2-F1
#
_cell.length_a   1.000
_cell.length_b   1.000
_cell.length_c   1.000
_cell.angle_alpha   90.00
_cell.angle_beta   90.00
_cell.angle_gamma   90.00
#
_symmetry.space_group_name_H-M   'P 1'
#
loop_
_entity.id
_entity.type
_entity.pdbx_description
1 polymer ?
#
loop_
_entity_poly.entity_id
_entity_poly.type
_entity_poly.pdbx_seq_one_letter_code
_entity_poly.pdbx_strand_id
1 'polypeptide(L)'
;MSNGNDSIHEFDLDMICDYFVGLERQGPGSPAMTIKALGFIEGLSESSRILDLGCGSGGQTRVLAQHAPGQITGIDLFPRFI
;
A
#
# COMPACT_ATOMS: atom_id res chain seq x y z
N MET A 1 -25.63 3.02 -25.96
CA MET A 1 -25.69 3.92 -24.79
C MET A 1 -24.33 3.80 -24.13
N SER A 2 -23.51 4.86 -24.08
CA SER A 2 -22.35 4.82 -23.18
C SER A 2 -22.93 4.82 -21.77
N ASN A 3 -22.55 3.83 -20.98
CA ASN A 3 -22.91 3.81 -19.57
C ASN A 3 -22.10 4.95 -18.93
N GLY A 4 -22.76 5.87 -18.22
CA GLY A 4 -22.18 7.17 -17.85
C GLY A 4 -20.99 7.19 -16.88
N ASN A 5 -20.23 6.10 -16.74
CA ASN A 5 -19.00 6.00 -15.95
C ASN A 5 -17.94 5.21 -16.74
N ASP A 6 -17.34 5.82 -17.77
CA ASP A 6 -16.30 5.18 -18.60
C ASP A 6 -14.89 5.44 -18.04
N SER A 7 -14.75 6.30 -17.01
CA SER A 7 -13.48 6.71 -16.43
C SER A 7 -13.44 6.61 -14.91
N ILE A 8 -12.29 6.23 -14.35
CA ILE A 8 -12.07 6.22 -12.89
C ILE A 8 -12.16 7.61 -12.26
N HIS A 9 -11.97 8.67 -13.05
CA HIS A 9 -12.01 10.06 -12.59
C HIS A 9 -13.42 10.58 -12.35
N GLU A 10 -14.45 9.83 -12.77
CA GLU A 10 -15.86 10.20 -12.63
C GLU A 10 -16.45 9.73 -11.28
N PHE A 11 -15.70 8.94 -10.51
CA PHE A 11 -16.13 8.44 -9.21
C PHE A 11 -15.72 9.37 -8.06
N ASP A 12 -16.58 9.44 -7.04
CA ASP A 12 -16.25 10.06 -5.76
C ASP A 12 -15.12 9.27 -5.07
N LEU A 13 -14.11 9.99 -4.58
CA LEU A 13 -12.98 9.41 -3.85
C LEU A 13 -13.43 8.73 -2.56
N ASP A 14 -14.46 9.23 -1.88
CA ASP A 14 -14.99 8.60 -0.68
C ASP A 14 -15.59 7.23 -1.01
N MET A 15 -16.27 7.11 -2.15
CA MET A 15 -16.82 5.84 -2.62
C MET A 15 -15.71 4.84 -2.99
N ILE A 16 -14.64 5.31 -3.64
CA ILE A 16 -13.46 4.49 -3.92
C ILE A 16 -12.86 4.00 -2.59
N CYS A 17 -12.65 4.90 -1.62
CA CYS A 17 -12.08 4.53 -0.33
C CYS A 17 -12.96 3.52 0.43
N ASP A 18 -14.28 3.74 0.47
CA ASP A 18 -15.24 2.84 1.12
C ASP A 18 -15.22 1.43 0.51
N TYR A 19 -15.06 1.32 -0.80
CA TYR A 19 -14.92 0.02 -1.45
C TYR A 19 -13.61 -0.68 -1.07
N PHE A 20 -12.51 0.06 -1.04
CA PHE A 20 -11.15 -0.49 -0.90
C PHE A 20 -10.68 -0.68 0.54
N VAL A 21 -11.29 -0.02 1.53
CA VAL A 21 -10.85 -0.07 2.94
C VAL A 21 -10.97 -1.46 3.55
N GLY A 22 -11.97 -2.24 3.12
CA GLY A 22 -12.16 -3.62 3.56
C GLY A 22 -11.24 -4.64 2.90
N LEU A 23 -10.44 -4.22 1.91
CA LEU A 23 -9.52 -5.10 1.20
C LEU A 23 -8.13 -5.05 1.84
N GLU A 24 -7.45 -6.21 1.83
CA GLU A 24 -6.05 -6.28 2.29
C GLU A 24 -5.11 -5.49 1.37
N ARG A 25 -5.49 -5.26 0.10
CA ARG A 25 -4.67 -4.63 -0.94
C ARG A 25 -5.54 -3.80 -1.88
N GLN A 26 -5.09 -2.58 -2.18
CA GLN A 26 -5.74 -1.67 -3.13
C GLN A 26 -5.18 -1.78 -4.56
N GLY A 27 -4.13 -2.61 -4.75
CA GLY A 27 -3.53 -2.85 -6.05
C GLY A 27 -2.86 -4.22 -6.18
N PRO A 28 -2.53 -4.66 -7.41
CA PRO A 28 -1.93 -5.98 -7.66
C PRO A 28 -0.60 -6.21 -6.96
N GLY A 29 -0.30 -7.49 -6.67
CA GLY A 29 0.98 -7.97 -6.13
C GLY A 29 0.77 -9.01 -5.03
N SER A 30 1.84 -9.50 -4.41
CA SER A 30 1.78 -10.56 -3.39
C SER A 30 2.88 -10.43 -2.35
N PRO A 31 2.75 -11.08 -1.17
CA PRO A 31 3.83 -11.12 -0.18
C PRO A 31 5.16 -11.62 -0.77
N ALA A 32 5.10 -12.63 -1.64
CA ALA A 32 6.29 -13.16 -2.31
C ALA A 32 7.00 -12.12 -3.19
N MET A 33 6.24 -11.24 -3.86
CA MET A 33 6.84 -10.16 -4.66
C MET A 33 7.41 -9.04 -3.79
N THR A 34 6.78 -8.71 -2.66
CA THR A 34 7.34 -7.76 -1.68
C THR A 34 8.67 -8.27 -1.14
N ILE A 35 8.74 -9.53 -0.70
CA ILE A 35 9.96 -10.15 -0.18
C ILE A 35 11.04 -10.26 -1.25
N LYS A 36 10.66 -10.63 -2.48
CA LYS A 36 11.59 -10.70 -3.61
C LYS A 36 12.22 -9.33 -3.90
N ALA A 37 11.42 -8.27 -3.90
CA ALA A 37 11.93 -6.91 -4.09
C ALA A 37 12.86 -6.49 -2.95
N LEU A 38 12.47 -6.74 -1.70
CA LEU A 38 13.29 -6.48 -0.52
C LEU A 38 14.63 -7.22 -0.57
N GLY A 39 14.66 -8.45 -1.08
CA GLY A 39 15.88 -9.26 -1.19
C GLY A 39 16.97 -8.69 -2.10
N PHE A 40 16.67 -7.66 -2.90
CA PHE A 40 17.69 -6.93 -3.68
C PHE A 40 18.27 -5.72 -2.93
N ILE A 41 17.78 -5.40 -1.73
CA ILE A 41 18.22 -4.26 -0.93
C ILE A 41 19.19 -4.76 0.14
N GLU A 42 20.40 -4.19 0.13
CA GLU A 42 21.44 -4.49 1.13
C GLU A 42 21.62 -3.32 2.11
N GLY A 43 22.23 -3.58 3.27
CA GLY A 43 22.63 -2.54 4.24
C GLY A 43 21.53 -2.02 5.16
N LEU A 44 20.36 -2.65 5.19
CA LEU A 44 19.32 -2.35 6.19
C LEU A 44 19.76 -2.78 7.59
N SER A 45 19.42 -1.99 8.59
CA SER A 45 19.70 -2.24 10.00
C SER A 45 18.55 -1.78 10.89
N GLU A 46 18.62 -2.06 12.20
CA GLU A 46 17.62 -1.58 13.17
C GLU A 46 17.52 -0.05 13.25
N SER A 47 18.54 0.67 12.77
CA SER A 47 18.54 2.13 12.70
C SER A 47 17.95 2.69 11.39
N SER A 48 17.64 1.82 10.43
CA SER A 48 17.07 2.22 9.15
C SER A 48 15.67 2.82 9.36
N ARG A 49 15.38 3.88 8.60
CA ARG A 49 14.06 4.49 8.53
C ARG A 49 13.53 4.33 7.12
N ILE A 50 12.43 3.58 7.01
CA ILE A 50 11.82 3.17 5.75
C ILE A 50 10.47 3.88 5.62
N LEU A 51 10.15 4.35 4.42
CA LEU A 51 8.91 5.05 4.11
C LEU A 51 8.14 4.30 3.03
N ASP A 52 6.91 3.90 3.32
CA ASP A 52 5.96 3.33 2.35
C ASP A 52 4.93 4.41 1.97
N LEU A 53 5.03 4.92 0.73
CA LEU A 53 4.23 6.04 0.23
C LEU A 53 2.99 5.53 -0.50
N GLY A 54 1.81 6.02 -0.12
CA GLY A 54 0.54 5.51 -0.62
C GLY A 54 0.30 4.09 -0.10
N CYS A 55 0.48 3.89 1.21
CA CYS A 55 0.50 2.55 1.79
C CYS A 55 -0.88 1.87 1.78
N GLY A 56 -1.96 2.62 1.52
CA GLY A 56 -3.32 2.12 1.65
C GLY A 56 -3.55 1.55 3.05
N SER A 57 -4.30 0.45 3.14
CA SER A 57 -4.55 -0.25 4.42
C SER A 57 -3.33 -0.98 5.00
N GLY A 58 -2.16 -0.84 4.37
CA GLY A 58 -0.88 -1.30 4.89
C GLY A 58 -0.57 -2.78 4.68
N GLY A 59 -1.28 -3.47 3.78
CA GLY A 59 -1.10 -4.91 3.52
C GLY A 59 0.35 -5.27 3.18
N GLN A 60 0.94 -4.60 2.19
CA GLN A 60 2.36 -4.78 1.83
C GLN A 60 3.31 -4.21 2.89
N THR A 61 2.92 -3.15 3.59
CA THR A 61 3.72 -2.52 4.65
C THR A 61 3.95 -3.49 5.81
N ARG A 62 2.92 -4.28 6.17
CA ARG A 62 3.02 -5.34 7.18
C ARG A 62 3.96 -6.46 6.74
N VAL A 63 3.92 -6.86 5.46
CA VAL A 63 4.88 -7.84 4.91
C VAL A 63 6.31 -7.28 4.99
N LEU A 64 6.50 -6.00 4.63
CA LEU A 64 7.79 -5.33 4.74
C LEU A 64 8.29 -5.32 6.20
N ALA A 65 7.43 -4.98 7.16
CA ALA A 65 7.77 -4.94 8.59
C ALA A 65 8.15 -6.31 9.18
N GLN A 66 7.64 -7.39 8.60
CA GLN A 66 8.01 -8.76 9.02
C GLN A 66 9.38 -9.20 8.50
N HIS A 67 9.93 -8.54 7.47
CA HIS A 67 11.12 -9.03 6.75
C HIS A 67 12.27 -8.01 6.66
N ALA A 68 12.02 -6.73 6.96
CA ALA A 68 13.03 -5.68 6.99
C ALA A 68 13.32 -5.23 8.43
N PRO A 69 14.59 -4.99 8.81
CA PRO A 69 14.92 -4.40 10.10
C PRO A 69 14.62 -2.89 10.12
N GLY A 70 14.55 -2.33 11.32
CA GLY A 70 14.35 -0.89 11.52
C GLY A 70 12.89 -0.45 11.52
N GLN A 71 12.68 0.87 11.42
CA GLN A 71 11.36 1.49 11.57
C GLN A 71 10.75 1.80 10.21
N ILE A 72 9.52 1.34 9.99
CA ILE A 72 8.73 1.65 8.80
C ILE A 72 7.65 2.65 9.16
N THR A 73 7.51 3.69 8.33
CA THR A 73 6.40 4.65 8.37
C THR A 73 5.58 4.45 7.11
N GLY A 74 4.30 4.09 7.25
CA GLY A 74 3.32 4.14 6.16
C GLY A 74 2.68 5.53 6.12
N ILE A 75 2.56 6.11 4.92
CA ILE A 75 1.83 7.35 4.72
C ILE A 75 0.83 7.13 3.59
N ASP A 76 -0.41 7.55 3.82
CA ASP A 76 -1.44 7.63 2.80
C ASP A 76 -2.11 9.01 2.82
N LEU A 77 -2.69 9.41 1.69
CA LEU A 77 -3.43 10.66 1.57
C LEU A 77 -4.79 10.57 2.25
N PHE A 78 -5.40 9.38 2.29
CA PHE A 78 -6.75 9.19 2.77
C PHE A 78 -6.75 8.66 4.21
N PRO A 79 -7.24 9.44 5.20
CA PRO A 79 -7.28 9.01 6.59
C PRO A 79 -8.06 7.72 6.83
N ARG A 80 -8.96 7.35 5.92
CA ARG A 80 -9.79 6.14 6.02
C ARG A 80 -8.98 4.85 5.89
N PHE A 81 -7.78 4.92 5.31
CA PHE A 81 -6.87 3.78 5.18
C PHE A 81 -5.90 3.61 6.35
N ILE A 82 -5.81 4.61 7.25
CA ILE A 82 -4.87 4.66 8.38
C ILE A 82 -5.61 4.45 9.69
#